data_AF-A0A2W7A8Y9-F1
#
_entry.id   AF-A0A2W7A8Y9-F1
#
_cell.length_a   1.000
_cell.length_b   1.000
_cell.length_c   1.000
_cell.angle_alpha   90.00
_cell.angle_beta   90.00
_cell.angle_gamma   90.00
#
_symmetry.space_group_name_H-M   'P 1'
#
loop_
_entity.id
_entity.type
_entity.pdbx_description
1 polymer ?
#
loop_
_entity_poly.entity_id
_entity_poly.type
_entity_poly.pdbx_seq_one_letter_code
_entity_poly.pdbx_strand_id
1 'polypeptide(L)'
;MVAGPPAQASLLGPVLQWMRPQLEQRLTQLCLNVAAGGQSGLERSLREPCRQLAGPASHCLIKEAETSGRSFGVITELVAGRFGDDSEVVVKRCAARLLGLPPDTLKEVPMRELKQRFGLPPG
;
A
#
# COMPACT_ATOMS: atom_id res chain seq x y z
N MET A 1 -20.06 -8.73 -20.09
CA MET A 1 -18.86 -7.91 -19.80
C MET A 1 -19.34 -6.70 -19.02
N VAL A 2 -19.12 -6.66 -17.70
CA VAL A 2 -19.60 -5.55 -16.86
C VAL A 2 -18.57 -4.43 -16.94
N ALA A 3 -18.94 -3.34 -17.61
CA ALA A 3 -18.17 -2.11 -17.60
C ALA A 3 -18.16 -1.55 -16.17
N GLY A 4 -16.98 -1.50 -15.54
CA GLY A 4 -16.80 -0.80 -14.28
C GLY A 4 -17.03 0.70 -14.47
N PRO A 5 -17.54 1.42 -13.45
CA PRO A 5 -17.77 2.86 -13.55
C PRO A 5 -16.47 3.58 -13.90
N PRO A 6 -16.53 4.72 -14.62
CA PRO A 6 -15.35 5.52 -14.89
C PRO A 6 -14.71 5.85 -13.54
N ALA A 7 -13.43 5.49 -13.38
CA ALA A 7 -12.65 5.92 -12.24
C ALA A 7 -12.77 7.43 -12.20
N GLN A 8 -13.53 7.95 -11.23
CA GLN A 8 -13.61 9.37 -10.98
C GLN A 8 -12.19 9.77 -10.64
N ALA A 9 -11.50 10.37 -11.61
CA ALA A 9 -10.16 10.85 -11.44
C ALA A 9 -10.19 11.77 -10.22
N SER A 10 -9.68 11.29 -9.10
CA SER A 10 -9.55 12.12 -7.91
C SER A 10 -8.76 13.34 -8.36
N LEU A 11 -9.22 14.55 -8.01
CA LEU A 11 -8.49 15.79 -8.28
C LEU A 11 -7.03 15.73 -7.75
N LEU A 12 -6.78 14.83 -6.81
CA LEU A 12 -5.51 14.60 -6.14
C LEU A 12 -4.66 13.47 -6.73
N GLY A 13 -5.14 12.77 -7.77
CA GLY A 13 -4.38 11.72 -8.45
C GLY A 13 -2.97 12.16 -8.88
N PRO A 14 -2.79 13.34 -9.50
CA PRO A 14 -1.47 13.85 -9.85
C PRO A 14 -0.52 14.01 -8.65
N VAL A 15 -1.04 14.40 -7.49
CA VAL A 15 -0.25 14.54 -6.25
C VAL A 15 0.22 13.17 -5.76
N LEU A 16 -0.68 12.18 -5.72
CA LEU A 16 -0.34 10.81 -5.34
C LEU A 16 0.69 10.19 -6.30
N GLN A 17 0.57 10.46 -7.61
CA GLN A 17 1.55 10.00 -8.59
C GLN A 17 2.92 10.66 -8.42
N TRP A 18 2.96 11.95 -8.06
CA TRP A 18 4.21 12.64 -7.76
C TRP A 18 4.89 12.06 -6.50
N MET A 19 4.11 11.62 -5.51
CA MET A 19 4.62 10.97 -4.30
C MET A 19 5.04 9.51 -4.50
N ARG A 20 4.67 8.89 -5.62
CA ARG A 20 4.96 7.49 -5.94
C ARG A 20 6.44 7.08 -5.72
N PRO A 21 7.47 7.79 -6.20
CA PRO A 21 8.85 7.41 -5.96
C PRO A 21 9.22 7.39 -4.46
N GLN A 22 8.69 8.31 -3.66
CA GLN A 22 8.89 8.29 -2.20
C GLN A 22 8.20 7.10 -1.55
N LEU A 23 6.99 6.78 -2.01
CA LEU A 23 6.24 5.60 -1.55
C LEU A 23 6.98 4.31 -1.89
N GLU A 24 7.50 4.17 -3.11
CA GLU A 24 8.27 3.00 -3.54
C GLU A 24 9.53 2.79 -2.70
N GLN A 25 10.24 3.88 -2.38
CA GLN A 25 11.40 3.81 -1.48
C GLN A 25 11.00 3.33 -0.08
N ARG A 26 9.91 3.87 0.49
CA ARG A 26 9.42 3.43 1.81
C ARG A 26 8.98 1.97 1.80
N LEU A 27 8.26 1.54 0.77
CA LEU A 27 7.84 0.14 0.60
C LEU A 27 9.04 -0.80 0.47
N THR A 28 10.08 -0.39 -0.28
CA THR A 28 11.32 -1.15 -0.41
C THR A 28 11.99 -1.32 0.96
N GLN A 29 12.07 -0.25 1.76
CA GLN A 29 12.67 -0.31 3.11
C GLN A 29 11.85 -1.17 4.07
N LEU A 30 10.52 -1.04 4.05
CA LEU A 30 9.64 -1.89 4.86
C LEU A 30 9.79 -3.37 4.49
N CYS A 31 9.83 -3.68 3.20
CA CYS A 31 10.08 -5.03 2.72
C CYS A 31 11.44 -5.55 3.20
N LEU A 32 12.50 -4.75 3.13
CA LEU A 32 13.82 -5.14 3.61
C LEU A 32 13.83 -5.38 5.12
N ASN A 33 13.22 -4.50 5.90
CA ASN A 33 13.15 -4.64 7.36
C ASN A 33 12.40 -5.91 7.76
N VAL A 34 11.30 -6.23 7.08
CA VAL A 34 10.49 -7.43 7.35
C VAL A 34 11.21 -8.70 6.87
N ALA A 35 11.76 -8.69 5.66
CA ALA A 35 12.28 -9.89 5.02
C ALA A 35 13.73 -10.21 5.45
N ALA A 36 14.56 -9.20 5.69
CA ALA A 36 15.95 -9.40 6.11
C ALA A 36 16.10 -9.53 7.63
N GLY A 37 15.13 -9.06 8.42
CA GLY A 37 15.18 -9.14 9.90
C GLY A 37 16.44 -8.53 10.50
N GLY A 38 17.01 -7.50 9.88
CA GLY A 38 18.26 -6.85 10.30
C GLY A 38 19.56 -7.53 9.86
N GLN A 39 19.51 -8.56 9.01
CA GLN A 39 20.70 -9.23 8.49
C GLN A 39 21.24 -8.50 7.24
N SER A 40 22.32 -7.76 7.38
CA SER A 40 22.93 -6.94 6.32
C SER A 40 23.39 -7.72 5.07
N GLY A 41 23.68 -9.02 5.22
CA GLY A 41 23.94 -9.92 4.09
C GLY A 41 22.68 -10.22 3.28
N LEU A 42 21.56 -10.44 3.96
CA LEU A 42 20.27 -10.74 3.35
C LEU A 42 19.63 -9.48 2.73
N GLU A 43 19.84 -8.31 3.34
CA GLU A 43 19.40 -7.02 2.80
C GLU A 43 19.94 -6.75 1.40
N ARG A 44 21.22 -7.08 1.14
CA ARG A 44 21.82 -6.90 -0.20
C ARG A 44 21.15 -7.79 -1.24
N SER A 45 20.85 -9.04 -0.89
CA SER A 45 20.18 -10.00 -1.78
C SER A 45 18.70 -9.64 -2.00
N LEU A 46 18.04 -9.09 -1.00
CA LEU A 46 16.60 -8.76 -1.03
C LEU A 46 16.30 -7.36 -1.58
N ARG A 47 17.31 -6.49 -1.74
CA ARG A 47 17.12 -5.11 -2.22
C ARG A 47 16.41 -5.05 -3.57
N GLU A 48 16.86 -5.85 -4.54
CA GLU A 48 16.25 -5.87 -5.86
C GLU A 48 14.84 -6.49 -5.85
N PRO A 49 14.60 -7.66 -5.21
CA PRO A 49 13.25 -8.18 -5.01
C PRO A 49 12.28 -7.19 -4.32
N CYS A 50 12.73 -6.52 -3.26
CA CYS A 50 11.90 -5.55 -2.54
C CYS A 50 11.57 -4.32 -3.39
N ARG A 51 12.51 -3.88 -4.24
CA ARG A 51 12.27 -2.81 -5.21
C ARG A 51 11.28 -3.24 -6.29
N GLN A 52 11.39 -4.46 -6.79
CA GLN A 52 10.45 -5.03 -7.76
C GLN A 52 9.04 -5.16 -7.19
N LEU A 53 8.89 -5.47 -5.89
CA LEU A 53 7.60 -5.50 -5.21
C LEU A 53 7.02 -4.10 -4.98
N ALA A 54 7.88 -3.11 -4.69
CA ALA A 54 7.46 -1.75 -4.36
C ALA A 54 6.72 -1.06 -5.52
N GLY A 55 7.10 -1.32 -6.77
CA GLY A 55 6.46 -0.74 -7.96
C GLY A 55 4.98 -1.11 -8.12
N PRO A 56 4.62 -2.41 -8.18
CA PRO A 56 3.23 -2.87 -8.22
C PRO A 56 2.43 -2.46 -6.97
N ALA A 57 3.06 -2.52 -5.79
CA ALA A 57 2.41 -2.13 -4.54
C ALA A 57 2.08 -0.62 -4.51
N SER A 58 3.00 0.25 -4.91
CA SER A 58 2.78 1.70 -4.97
C SER A 58 1.66 2.05 -5.94
N HIS A 59 1.65 1.43 -7.13
CA HIS A 59 0.61 1.62 -8.14
C HIS A 59 -0.77 1.19 -7.61
N CYS A 60 -0.82 0.04 -6.96
CA CYS A 60 -2.03 -0.51 -6.37
C CYS A 60 -2.61 0.38 -5.26
N LEU A 61 -1.76 0.91 -4.37
CA LEU A 61 -2.17 1.84 -3.31
C LEU A 61 -2.75 3.15 -3.88
N ILE A 62 -2.07 3.75 -4.86
CA ILE A 62 -2.54 4.99 -5.51
C ILE A 62 -3.88 4.73 -6.20
N LYS A 63 -3.98 3.63 -6.95
CA LYS A 63 -5.21 3.27 -7.67
C LYS A 63 -6.38 3.00 -6.72
N GLU A 64 -6.14 2.33 -5.59
CA GLU A 64 -7.20 2.10 -4.60
C GLU A 64 -7.59 3.39 -3.88
N ALA A 65 -6.66 4.28 -3.58
CA ALA A 65 -6.99 5.61 -3.04
C ALA A 65 -7.88 6.41 -4.00
N GLU A 66 -7.57 6.39 -5.30
CA GLU A 66 -8.36 7.05 -6.34
C GLU A 66 -9.75 6.41 -6.51
N THR A 67 -9.79 5.09 -6.71
CA THR A 67 -11.04 4.36 -7.01
C THR A 67 -11.98 4.23 -5.83
N SER A 68 -11.48 4.29 -4.59
CA SER A 68 -12.32 4.31 -3.38
C SER A 68 -12.74 5.73 -2.97
N GLY A 69 -12.27 6.77 -3.66
CA GLY A 69 -12.55 8.17 -3.32
C GLY A 69 -11.86 8.64 -2.03
N ARG A 70 -10.82 7.92 -1.58
CA ARG A 70 -10.12 8.16 -0.30
C ARG A 70 -8.81 8.92 -0.45
N SER A 71 -8.45 9.34 -1.67
CA SER A 71 -7.22 10.10 -1.96
C SER A 71 -6.97 11.27 -1.01
N PHE A 72 -7.99 12.06 -0.70
CA PHE A 72 -7.85 13.21 0.21
C PHE A 72 -7.53 12.77 1.64
N GLY A 73 -8.29 11.82 2.17
CA GLY A 73 -8.07 11.25 3.48
C GLY A 73 -6.66 10.68 3.64
N VAL A 74 -6.23 9.85 2.69
CA VAL A 74 -4.87 9.29 2.65
C VAL A 74 -3.80 10.39 2.67
N ILE A 75 -3.94 11.45 1.85
CA ILE A 75 -2.98 12.56 1.86
C ILE A 75 -2.96 13.26 3.22
N THR A 76 -4.13 13.55 3.80
CA THR A 76 -4.18 14.22 5.11
C THR A 76 -3.58 13.38 6.24
N GLU A 77 -3.78 12.06 6.21
CA GLU A 77 -3.17 11.13 7.17
C GLU A 77 -1.65 11.08 7.00
N LEU A 78 -1.16 10.99 5.76
CA LEU A 78 0.28 11.02 5.45
C LEU A 78 0.95 12.33 5.90
N VAL A 79 0.32 13.47 5.63
CA VAL A 79 0.81 14.80 6.07
C VAL A 79 0.83 14.91 7.59
N ALA A 80 -0.18 14.34 8.26
CA ALA A 80 -0.23 14.24 9.71
C ALA A 80 0.72 13.16 10.29
N GLY A 81 1.46 12.44 9.44
CA GLY A 81 2.40 11.39 9.85
C GLY A 81 1.72 10.18 10.50
N ARG A 82 0.43 9.96 10.22
CA ARG A 82 -0.37 8.89 10.82
C ARG A 82 -0.89 7.91 9.78
N PHE A 83 -1.23 6.71 10.23
CA PHE A 83 -1.98 5.72 9.47
C PHE A 83 -3.40 5.66 10.05
N GLY A 84 -4.39 6.13 9.30
CA GLY A 84 -5.79 6.17 9.76
C GLY A 84 -6.71 5.29 8.92
N ASP A 85 -8.02 5.51 9.09
CA ASP A 85 -9.08 4.68 8.51
C ASP A 85 -9.05 4.67 6.97
N ASP A 86 -8.69 5.79 6.35
CA ASP A 86 -8.63 5.88 4.88
C ASP A 86 -7.47 5.06 4.33
N SER A 87 -6.28 5.18 4.94
CA SER A 87 -5.12 4.36 4.59
C SER A 87 -5.35 2.89 4.88
N GLU A 88 -6.05 2.54 5.95
CA GLU A 88 -6.40 1.16 6.31
C GLU A 88 -7.23 0.49 5.20
N VAL A 89 -8.29 1.16 4.73
CA VAL A 89 -9.15 0.63 3.67
C VAL A 89 -8.37 0.47 2.36
N VAL A 90 -7.56 1.46 2.00
CA VAL A 90 -6.74 1.43 0.77
C VAL A 90 -5.74 0.28 0.81
N VAL A 91 -5.04 0.08 1.93
CA VAL A 91 -4.08 -1.02 2.09
C VAL A 91 -4.78 -2.38 2.04
N LYS A 92 -5.93 -2.54 2.69
CA LYS A 92 -6.70 -3.80 2.66
C LYS A 92 -7.13 -4.17 1.25
N ARG A 93 -7.71 -3.22 0.53
CA ARG A 93 -8.19 -3.43 -0.84
C ARG A 93 -7.03 -3.73 -1.78
N CYS A 94 -5.91 -3.03 -1.59
CA CYS A 94 -4.71 -3.28 -2.36
C CYS A 94 -4.11 -4.68 -2.08
N ALA A 95 -3.97 -5.05 -0.81
CA ALA A 95 -3.49 -6.38 -0.42
C ALA A 95 -4.38 -7.50 -0.97
N ALA A 96 -5.71 -7.33 -0.91
CA ALA A 96 -6.64 -8.28 -1.50
C ALA A 96 -6.39 -8.44 -3.01
N ARG A 97 -6.23 -7.35 -3.77
CA ARG A 97 -5.94 -7.41 -5.21
C ARG A 97 -4.60 -8.06 -5.52
N LEU A 98 -3.55 -7.75 -4.76
CA LEU A 98 -2.23 -8.36 -4.96
C LEU A 98 -2.27 -9.89 -4.71
N LEU A 99 -3.18 -10.35 -3.87
CA LEU A 99 -3.44 -11.77 -3.61
C LEU A 99 -4.45 -12.40 -4.59
N GLY A 100 -4.95 -11.65 -5.59
CA GLY A 100 -5.95 -12.13 -6.54
C GLY A 100 -7.37 -12.26 -5.96
N LEU A 101 -7.63 -11.63 -4.82
CA LEU A 101 -8.92 -11.66 -4.12
C LEU A 101 -9.79 -10.44 -4.48
N PRO A 102 -11.12 -10.53 -4.32
CA PRO A 102 -12.01 -9.36 -4.40
C PRO A 102 -11.57 -8.26 -3.41
N PRO A 103 -11.63 -6.97 -3.79
CA PRO A 103 -11.04 -5.88 -3.01
C PRO A 103 -11.63 -5.74 -1.60
N ASP A 104 -12.91 -6.07 -1.41
CA ASP A 104 -13.60 -5.96 -0.12
C ASP A 104 -13.41 -7.20 0.78
N THR A 105 -12.68 -8.22 0.35
CA THR A 105 -12.46 -9.47 1.11
C THR A 105 -11.79 -9.22 2.46
N LEU A 106 -10.87 -8.25 2.53
CA LEU A 106 -10.13 -7.93 3.75
C LEU A 106 -10.77 -6.82 4.59
N LYS A 107 -11.96 -6.33 4.20
CA LYS A 107 -12.61 -5.18 4.86
C LYS A 107 -12.85 -5.42 6.35
N GLU A 108 -13.42 -6.58 6.68
CA GLU A 108 -13.79 -6.99 8.04
C GLU A 108 -12.60 -7.53 8.86
N VAL A 109 -11.44 -7.74 8.24
CA VAL A 109 -10.27 -8.28 8.94
C VAL A 109 -9.57 -7.15 9.69
N PRO A 110 -9.42 -7.20 11.02
CA PRO A 110 -8.72 -6.15 11.77
C PRO A 110 -7.26 -6.02 11.32
N MET A 111 -6.76 -4.79 11.17
CA MET A 111 -5.35 -4.56 10.81
C MET A 111 -4.38 -5.24 11.77
N ARG A 112 -4.72 -5.34 13.05
CA ARG A 112 -3.90 -6.05 14.05
C ARG A 112 -3.69 -7.52 13.68
N GLU A 113 -4.71 -8.18 13.16
CA GLU A 113 -4.61 -9.59 12.75
C GLU A 113 -3.78 -9.74 11.48
N LEU A 114 -3.91 -8.82 10.53
CA LEU A 114 -3.06 -8.79 9.33
C LEU A 114 -1.59 -8.58 9.73
N LYS A 115 -1.30 -7.62 10.62
CA LYS A 115 0.08 -7.37 11.10
C LYS A 115 0.69 -8.61 11.78
N GLN A 116 -0.09 -9.31 12.61
CA GLN A 116 0.36 -10.54 13.26
C GLN A 116 0.65 -11.67 12.26
N ARG A 117 -0.22 -11.83 11.26
CA ARG A 117 -0.06 -12.89 10.24
C ARG A 117 1.06 -12.63 9.25
N PHE A 118 1.31 -11.36 8.91
CA PHE A 118 2.30 -10.95 7.91
C PHE A 118 3.61 -10.43 8.49
N GLY A 119 3.77 -10.38 9.83
CA GLY A 119 5.00 -9.94 10.49
C GLY A 119 5.35 -8.46 10.21
N LEU A 120 4.35 -7.60 10.00
CA LEU A 120 4.57 -6.17 9.73
C LEU A 120 4.96 -5.42 11.01
N PRO A 121 5.99 -4.55 11.00
CA PRO A 121 6.41 -3.80 12.17
C PRO A 121 5.28 -2.88 12.70
N PRO A 122 5.22 -2.63 14.02
CA PRO A 122 4.33 -1.61 14.56
C PRO A 122 4.74 -0.25 13.99
N GLY A 123 3.79 0.43 13.34
CA GLY A 123 3.97 1.75 12.75
C GLY A 123 4.05 2.84 13.80
#